data_AF-A0AAD6UKS5-F1
#
_entry.id   AF-A0AAD6UKS5-F1
#
_cell.length_a   1.000
_cell.length_b   1.000
_cell.length_c   1.000
_cell.angle_alpha   90.00
_cell.angle_beta   90.00
_cell.angle_gamma   90.00
#
_symmetry.space_group_name_H-M   'P 1'
#
loop_
_entity.id
_entity.type
_entity.pdbx_description
1 polymer ?
#
loop_
_entity_poly.entity_id
_entity_poly.type
_entity_poly.pdbx_seq_one_letter_code
_entity_poly.pdbx_strand_id
1 'polypeptide(L)'
;MDILSACLCLGSPALAAYSLALTAFNRGYISHNFRLLEHVAEKDTRQEYRYMVDRVEAAAFILKEVQQCPIRANQRTGEFANLIVLNDQDRQNFWKVAAKDLKNTRRDFTYSFGAQVFLAFITYLISFIAAVHDSLGSPDVGLQFASSTVWSWMFPVVFGYIRVGSQYKAGSIQEALVNNASYPERDRDDSGDTPFAYQKGLQAQLDRALPPTTWWGFDVRGDERREGPIFNYARVLTWFAFSEHVEGAFRTALERFQTHAAIPLTMEEAAEHCGFQPRQDLIAFTAWSEIPQFAIKRMVMAGLVALALQWGTTGAAIFVAYNTPAVGIGCRSGSYLIYGIAATASWLMLVFSSFVSHALMQRLERNPSRRVGILGGLAVITRLLGKTIAVSNAAWLIASSVLEDIGFFQTCWCQTDAFQYHENGWTPVFKGSSDLRDVASGIWIGGFIWSTVVCIIIAGIFAYGPH
;
A
#
# COMPACT_ATOMS: atom_id res chain seq x y z
N MET A 1 8.42 -12.12 -7.98
CA MET A 1 7.10 -11.48 -7.75
C MET A 1 6.14 -12.59 -7.33
N ASP A 2 5.44 -12.45 -6.20
CA ASP A 2 4.46 -13.45 -5.74
C ASP A 2 3.21 -13.39 -6.63
N ILE A 3 2.83 -14.52 -7.26
CA ILE A 3 1.66 -14.63 -8.16
C ILE A 3 0.40 -14.14 -7.45
N LEU A 4 0.26 -14.43 -6.15
CA LEU A 4 -0.90 -13.98 -5.39
C LEU A 4 -0.96 -12.45 -5.32
N SER A 5 0.16 -11.76 -5.17
CA SER A 5 0.19 -10.29 -5.15
C SER A 5 -0.26 -9.70 -6.49
N ALA A 6 0.10 -10.35 -7.60
CA ALA A 6 -0.38 -9.97 -8.94
C ALA A 6 -1.90 -10.15 -9.06
N CYS A 7 -2.42 -11.32 -8.66
CA CYS A 7 -3.86 -11.59 -8.67
C CYS A 7 -4.65 -10.65 -7.76
N LEU A 8 -4.12 -10.31 -6.58
CA LEU A 8 -4.77 -9.36 -5.67
C LEU A 8 -4.85 -7.95 -6.25
N CYS A 9 -3.80 -7.51 -6.95
CA CYS A 9 -3.79 -6.22 -7.63
C CYS A 9 -4.79 -6.17 -8.80
N LEU A 10 -4.75 -7.18 -9.68
CA LEU A 10 -5.61 -7.29 -10.85
C LEU A 10 -7.08 -7.51 -10.47
N GLY A 11 -7.34 -8.35 -9.48
CA GLY A 11 -8.69 -8.71 -9.04
C GLY A 11 -9.33 -7.69 -8.10
N SER A 12 -8.55 -6.78 -7.52
CA SER A 12 -9.05 -5.71 -6.66
C SER A 12 -8.18 -4.46 -6.81
N PRO A 13 -8.40 -3.65 -7.87
CA PRO A 13 -7.76 -2.34 -8.00
C PRO A 13 -8.06 -1.43 -6.81
N ALA A 14 -9.25 -1.57 -6.20
CA ALA A 14 -9.59 -0.92 -4.94
C ALA A 14 -8.58 -1.24 -3.82
N LEU A 15 -8.23 -2.51 -3.61
CA LEU A 15 -7.21 -2.90 -2.63
C LEU A 15 -5.83 -2.33 -2.98
N ALA A 16 -5.43 -2.42 -4.26
CA ALA A 16 -4.15 -1.90 -4.73
C ALA A 16 -4.03 -0.38 -4.51
N ALA A 17 -5.07 0.37 -4.89
CA ALA A 17 -5.15 1.80 -4.71
C ALA A 17 -5.20 2.19 -3.22
N TYR A 18 -5.93 1.44 -2.39
CA TYR A 18 -6.01 1.66 -0.96
C TYR A 18 -4.64 1.49 -0.28
N SER A 19 -3.95 0.37 -0.52
CA SER A 19 -2.61 0.11 0.00
C SER A 19 -1.60 1.17 -0.46
N LEU A 20 -1.67 1.58 -1.72
CA LEU A 20 -0.81 2.60 -2.29
C LEU A 20 -1.08 3.99 -1.69
N ALA A 21 -2.34 4.41 -1.61
CA ALA A 21 -2.75 5.69 -1.03
C ALA A 21 -2.35 5.79 0.44
N LEU A 22 -2.58 4.73 1.23
CA LEU A 22 -2.08 4.64 2.60
C LEU A 22 -0.57 4.87 2.67
N THR A 23 0.19 4.18 1.81
CA THR A 23 1.65 4.30 1.79
C THR A 23 2.08 5.72 1.44
N ALA A 24 1.45 6.35 0.44
CA ALA A 24 1.74 7.72 0.04
C ALA A 24 1.45 8.71 1.18
N PHE A 25 0.29 8.61 1.83
CA PHE A 25 -0.11 9.49 2.93
C PHE A 25 0.78 9.31 4.16
N ASN A 26 1.15 8.08 4.45
CA ASN A 26 2.07 7.73 5.54
C ASN A 26 3.46 8.30 5.29
N ARG A 27 3.99 8.21 4.07
CA ARG A 27 5.27 8.84 3.70
C ARG A 27 5.22 10.36 3.77
N GLY A 28 4.10 10.97 3.36
CA GLY A 28 3.88 12.42 3.47
C GLY A 28 3.95 12.89 4.92
N TYR A 29 3.24 12.20 5.81
CA TYR A 29 3.25 12.45 7.25
C TYR A 29 4.64 12.34 7.88
N ILE A 30 5.37 11.24 7.65
CA ILE A 30 6.74 11.09 8.18
C ILE A 30 7.65 12.18 7.65
N SER A 31 7.55 12.50 6.35
CA SER A 31 8.36 13.56 5.77
C SER A 31 8.09 14.92 6.42
N HIS A 32 6.83 15.22 6.74
CA HIS A 32 6.48 16.46 7.43
C HIS A 32 7.04 16.49 8.86
N ASN A 33 6.74 15.48 9.67
CA ASN A 33 7.15 15.48 11.08
C ASN A 33 8.66 15.41 11.26
N PHE A 34 9.36 14.59 10.47
CA PHE A 34 10.82 14.51 10.58
C PHE A 34 11.53 15.75 10.04
N ARG A 35 10.95 16.50 9.10
CA ARG A 35 11.50 17.83 8.71
C ARG A 35 11.39 18.84 9.84
N LEU A 36 10.32 18.77 10.65
CA LEU A 36 10.21 19.59 11.86
C LEU A 36 11.29 19.20 12.88
N LEU A 37 11.50 17.89 13.10
CA LEU A 37 12.55 17.39 14.00
C LEU A 37 13.95 17.76 13.50
N GLU A 38 14.19 17.66 12.19
CA GLU A 38 15.45 18.06 11.55
C GLU A 38 15.71 19.55 11.75
N HIS A 39 14.71 20.41 11.54
CA HIS A 39 14.85 21.84 11.77
C HIS A 39 15.19 22.20 13.23
N VAL A 40 14.53 21.52 14.18
CA VAL A 40 14.81 21.64 15.61
C VAL A 40 16.23 21.14 15.92
N ALA A 41 16.62 20.02 15.31
CA ALA A 41 17.95 19.44 15.47
C ALA A 41 19.05 20.35 14.87
N GLU A 42 18.83 21.03 13.76
CA GLU A 42 19.84 21.90 13.14
C GLU A 42 20.03 23.22 13.89
N LYS A 43 18.94 23.83 14.37
CA LYS A 43 18.97 25.19 14.90
C LYS A 43 19.42 25.26 16.36
N ASP A 44 18.94 24.32 17.16
CA ASP A 44 18.99 24.43 18.62
C ASP A 44 19.96 23.43 19.27
N THR A 45 20.61 22.59 18.45
CA THR A 45 21.49 21.53 18.95
C THR A 45 22.95 21.97 18.93
N ARG A 46 23.63 21.83 20.07
CA ARG A 46 25.07 22.10 20.18
C ARG A 46 25.90 21.22 19.24
N GLN A 47 27.11 21.68 18.89
CA GLN A 47 28.06 20.92 18.05
C GLN A 47 28.28 19.47 18.52
N GLU A 48 28.23 19.23 19.84
CA GLU A 48 28.41 17.92 20.46
C GLU A 48 27.33 16.90 20.05
N TYR A 49 26.09 17.34 19.78
CA TYR A 49 24.99 16.44 19.39
C TYR A 49 24.65 16.51 17.90
N ARG A 50 25.56 17.03 17.07
CA ARG A 50 25.35 17.16 15.62
C ARG A 50 25.08 15.82 14.92
N TYR A 51 25.54 14.71 15.50
CA TYR A 51 25.22 13.36 15.01
C TYR A 51 23.72 13.06 14.97
N MET A 52 22.91 13.73 15.80
CA MET A 52 21.45 13.57 15.83
C MET A 52 20.78 14.05 14.55
N VAL A 53 21.30 15.08 13.89
CA VAL A 53 20.75 15.57 12.61
C VAL A 53 20.81 14.46 11.56
N ASP A 54 22.00 13.88 11.37
CA ASP A 54 22.21 12.72 10.47
C ASP A 54 21.30 11.54 10.84
N ARG A 55 21.08 11.28 12.13
CA ARG A 55 20.20 10.17 12.60
C ARG A 55 18.74 10.43 12.32
N VAL A 56 18.26 11.65 12.53
CA VAL A 56 16.89 12.05 12.23
C VAL A 56 16.61 11.89 10.73
N GLU A 57 17.53 12.33 9.86
CA GLU A 57 17.40 12.15 8.42
C GLU A 57 17.37 10.66 8.02
N ALA A 58 18.32 9.87 8.54
CA ALA A 58 18.39 8.44 8.27
C ALA A 58 17.14 7.69 8.78
N ALA A 59 16.67 8.01 9.98
CA ALA A 59 15.47 7.44 10.57
C ALA A 59 14.22 7.80 9.76
N ALA A 60 14.10 9.04 9.29
CA ALA A 60 13.01 9.47 8.41
C ALA A 60 12.98 8.64 7.11
N PHE A 61 14.14 8.35 6.53
CA PHE A 61 14.26 7.53 5.34
C PHE A 61 13.87 6.07 5.62
N ILE A 62 14.42 5.46 6.67
CA ILE A 62 14.13 4.09 7.07
C ILE A 62 12.63 3.92 7.34
N LEU A 63 12.00 4.83 8.10
CA LEU A 63 10.56 4.79 8.41
C LEU A 63 9.65 4.82 7.18
N LYS A 64 10.08 5.49 6.09
CA LYS A 64 9.34 5.50 4.82
C LYS A 64 9.41 4.16 4.09
N GLU A 65 10.53 3.46 4.19
CA GLU A 65 10.78 2.19 3.49
C GLU A 65 10.25 0.97 4.26
N VAL A 66 10.38 0.95 5.59
CA VAL A 66 9.92 -0.16 6.45
C VAL A 66 8.40 -0.35 6.46
N GLN A 67 7.64 0.57 5.87
CA GLN A 67 6.21 0.41 5.57
C GLN A 67 5.89 -0.83 4.76
N GLN A 68 6.87 -1.50 4.15
CA GLN A 68 6.69 -2.69 3.30
C GLN A 68 6.98 -4.02 4.01
N CYS A 69 7.39 -3.98 5.29
CA CYS A 69 7.61 -5.15 6.13
C CYS A 69 6.96 -5.00 7.51
N PRO A 70 6.70 -6.09 8.24
CA PRO A 70 6.38 -6.02 9.67
C PRO A 70 7.64 -5.64 10.46
N ILE A 71 7.66 -4.44 11.04
CA ILE A 71 8.78 -3.95 11.86
C ILE A 71 8.36 -3.77 13.31
N ARG A 72 9.29 -4.05 14.23
CA ARG A 72 9.15 -3.84 15.68
C ARG A 72 10.39 -3.13 16.20
N ALA A 73 10.19 -2.31 17.23
CA ALA A 73 11.28 -1.78 18.04
C ALA A 73 11.36 -2.61 19.33
N ASN A 74 12.56 -3.05 19.69
CA ASN A 74 12.81 -3.76 20.95
C ASN A 74 13.29 -2.76 22.00
N GLN A 75 12.44 -2.49 22.99
CA GLN A 75 12.77 -1.56 24.08
C GLN A 75 12.99 -2.27 25.43
N ARG A 76 12.74 -3.58 25.50
CA ARG A 76 12.81 -4.35 26.75
C ARG A 76 14.15 -4.23 27.48
N THR A 77 15.25 -4.16 26.75
CA THR A 77 16.61 -3.98 27.29
C THR A 77 17.14 -2.56 27.12
N GLY A 78 16.32 -1.62 26.64
CA GLY A 78 16.74 -0.25 26.31
C GLY A 78 17.48 -0.11 24.98
N GLU A 79 17.59 -1.17 24.19
CA GLU A 79 18.34 -1.22 22.92
C GLU A 79 17.88 -0.19 21.88
N PHE A 80 16.56 0.00 21.73
CA PHE A 80 16.04 0.98 20.78
C PHE A 80 16.34 2.43 21.20
N ALA A 81 16.12 2.78 22.47
CA ALA A 81 16.46 4.11 22.96
C ALA A 81 17.97 4.38 22.91
N ASN A 82 18.77 3.38 23.25
CA ASN A 82 20.22 3.43 23.16
C ASN A 82 20.67 3.73 21.72
N LEU A 83 20.06 3.07 20.73
CA LEU A 83 20.32 3.31 19.31
C LEU A 83 20.06 4.76 18.88
N ILE A 84 19.14 5.47 19.55
CA ILE A 84 18.83 6.86 19.26
C ILE A 84 19.83 7.81 19.94
N VAL A 85 20.09 7.63 21.23
CA VAL A 85 20.71 8.67 22.09
C VAL A 85 22.21 8.49 22.28
N LEU A 86 22.75 7.26 22.25
CA LEU A 86 24.18 7.07 22.54
C LEU A 86 25.05 7.55 21.38
N ASN A 87 26.01 8.42 21.69
CA ASN A 87 27.00 8.94 20.74
C ASN A 87 28.14 7.93 20.59
N ASP A 88 27.95 6.96 19.72
CA ASP A 88 28.91 5.90 19.42
C ASP A 88 29.00 5.71 17.91
N GLN A 89 30.21 5.46 17.43
CA GLN A 89 30.51 5.31 16.01
C GLN A 89 29.72 4.16 15.40
N ASP A 90 29.55 3.06 16.13
CA ASP A 90 28.83 1.88 15.64
C ASP A 90 27.34 2.16 15.40
N ARG A 91 26.69 2.85 16.34
CA ARG A 91 25.27 3.24 16.24
C ARG A 91 25.06 4.27 15.14
N GLN A 92 26.01 5.19 14.97
CA GLN A 92 25.98 6.14 13.86
C GLN A 92 26.13 5.44 12.51
N ASN A 93 27.04 4.46 12.44
CA ASN A 93 27.24 3.65 11.26
C ASN A 93 25.99 2.82 10.94
N PHE A 94 25.30 2.26 11.93
CA PHE A 94 24.05 1.54 11.70
C PHE A 94 23.04 2.40 10.91
N TRP A 95 22.74 3.61 11.40
CA TRP A 95 21.74 4.47 10.75
C TRP A 95 22.15 4.83 9.31
N LYS A 96 23.43 5.17 9.12
CA LYS A 96 23.98 5.52 7.81
C LYS A 96 23.97 4.34 6.84
N VAL A 97 24.43 3.17 7.27
CA VAL A 97 24.53 1.99 6.39
C VAL A 97 23.15 1.40 6.13
N ALA A 98 22.25 1.31 7.13
CA ALA A 98 20.88 0.84 6.92
C ALA A 98 20.12 1.74 5.93
N ALA A 99 20.25 3.06 6.06
CA ALA A 99 19.65 3.99 5.09
C ALA A 99 20.27 3.84 3.69
N LYS A 100 21.60 3.68 3.60
CA LYS A 100 22.32 3.47 2.34
C LYS A 100 21.90 2.17 1.65
N ASP A 101 21.80 1.06 2.39
CA ASP A 101 21.41 -0.24 1.86
C ASP A 101 19.95 -0.24 1.40
N LEU A 102 19.05 0.36 2.17
CA LEU A 102 17.66 0.57 1.77
C LEU A 102 17.53 1.46 0.54
N LYS A 103 18.41 2.47 0.39
CA LYS A 103 18.47 3.31 -0.82
C LYS A 103 18.97 2.52 -2.02
N ASN A 104 19.99 1.68 -1.86
CA ASN A 104 20.51 0.82 -2.92
C ASN A 104 19.52 -0.28 -3.33
N THR A 105 18.67 -0.72 -2.40
CA THR A 105 17.66 -1.76 -2.64
C THR A 105 16.29 -1.21 -3.03
N ARG A 106 16.14 0.11 -3.01
CA ARG A 106 14.97 0.78 -3.55
C ARG A 106 14.97 0.66 -5.07
N ARG A 107 13.82 0.31 -5.62
CA ARG A 107 13.62 0.33 -7.07
C ARG A 107 13.55 1.80 -7.53
N ASP A 108 14.63 2.25 -8.15
CA ASP A 108 14.68 3.58 -8.75
C ASP A 108 13.78 3.68 -9.99
N PHE A 109 13.37 4.92 -10.28
CA PHE A 109 12.72 5.23 -11.54
C PHE A 109 13.69 5.00 -12.70
N THR A 110 13.44 3.95 -13.48
CA THR A 110 14.17 3.73 -14.73
C THR A 110 13.53 4.58 -15.83
N TYR A 111 14.30 5.42 -16.52
CA TYR A 111 13.81 6.21 -17.66
C TYR A 111 13.12 5.34 -18.72
N SER A 112 13.63 4.12 -18.96
CA SER A 112 13.00 3.14 -19.86
C SER A 112 11.59 2.77 -19.43
N PHE A 113 11.36 2.54 -18.14
CA PHE A 113 10.02 2.23 -17.62
C PHE A 113 9.10 3.45 -17.71
N GLY A 114 9.61 4.64 -17.39
CA GLY A 114 8.87 5.89 -17.59
C GLY A 114 8.44 6.09 -19.04
N ALA A 115 9.36 5.85 -19.99
CA ALA A 115 9.07 5.91 -21.42
C ALA A 115 8.02 4.86 -21.84
N GLN A 116 8.04 3.65 -21.28
CA GLN A 116 7.02 2.62 -21.55
C GLN A 116 5.63 3.04 -21.07
N VAL A 117 5.50 3.56 -19.85
CA VAL A 117 4.20 4.05 -19.33
C VAL A 117 3.71 5.24 -20.16
N PHE A 118 4.60 6.16 -20.50
CA PHE A 118 4.27 7.32 -21.33
C PHE A 118 3.84 6.90 -22.74
N LEU A 119 4.56 5.98 -23.37
CA LEU A 119 4.22 5.44 -24.68
C LEU A 119 2.87 4.71 -24.63
N ALA A 120 2.62 3.89 -23.61
CA ALA A 120 1.34 3.22 -23.43
C ALA A 120 0.17 4.22 -23.30
N PHE A 121 0.39 5.33 -22.58
CA PHE A 121 -0.60 6.41 -22.48
C PHE A 121 -0.84 7.12 -23.82
N ILE A 122 0.23 7.41 -24.57
CA ILE A 122 0.11 7.99 -25.93
C ILE A 122 -0.62 7.03 -26.86
N THR A 123 -0.28 5.74 -26.86
CA THR A 123 -0.94 4.73 -27.67
C THR A 123 -2.43 4.67 -27.34
N TYR A 124 -2.79 4.69 -26.05
CA TYR A 124 -4.19 4.75 -25.62
C TYR A 124 -4.90 6.00 -26.16
N LEU A 125 -4.27 7.17 -26.10
CA LEU A 125 -4.82 8.43 -26.63
C LEU A 125 -4.99 8.40 -28.15
N ILE A 126 -4.00 7.90 -28.88
CA ILE A 126 -4.05 7.78 -30.35
C ILE A 126 -5.14 6.79 -30.76
N SER A 127 -5.22 5.62 -30.10
CA SER A 127 -6.27 4.63 -30.37
C SER A 127 -7.67 5.22 -30.18
N PHE A 128 -7.85 6.04 -29.15
CA PHE A 128 -9.12 6.76 -28.94
C PHE A 128 -9.42 7.75 -30.07
N ILE A 129 -8.47 8.61 -30.42
CA ILE A 129 -8.65 9.61 -31.50
C ILE A 129 -8.97 8.91 -32.82
N ALA A 130 -8.21 7.86 -33.17
CA ALA A 130 -8.38 7.11 -34.40
C ALA A 130 -9.80 6.55 -34.50
N ALA A 131 -10.32 5.94 -33.44
CA ALA A 131 -11.66 5.39 -33.52
C ALA A 131 -12.78 6.43 -33.47
N VAL A 132 -12.57 7.56 -32.80
CA VAL A 132 -13.50 8.69 -32.87
C VAL A 132 -13.55 9.28 -34.28
N HIS A 133 -12.43 9.24 -35.00
CA HIS A 133 -12.36 9.74 -36.37
C HIS A 133 -12.91 8.73 -37.39
N ASP A 134 -12.46 7.47 -37.31
CA ASP A 134 -12.60 6.47 -38.37
C ASP A 134 -13.75 5.47 -38.14
N SER A 135 -14.26 5.35 -36.92
CA SER A 135 -15.19 4.26 -36.54
C SER A 135 -16.33 4.72 -35.61
N LEU A 136 -16.60 6.02 -35.58
CA LEU A 136 -17.63 6.60 -34.73
C LEU A 136 -19.01 6.02 -35.11
N GLY A 137 -19.68 5.40 -34.13
CA GLY A 137 -20.97 4.73 -34.32
C GLY A 137 -20.87 3.21 -34.54
N SER A 138 -19.67 2.63 -34.68
CA SER A 138 -19.49 1.17 -34.71
C SER A 138 -19.63 0.56 -33.31
N PRO A 139 -20.63 -0.31 -33.05
CA PRO A 139 -20.83 -0.89 -31.72
C PRO A 139 -19.62 -1.67 -31.22
N ASP A 140 -18.95 -2.42 -32.09
CA ASP A 140 -17.79 -3.24 -31.71
C ASP A 140 -16.63 -2.39 -31.18
N VAL A 141 -16.40 -1.25 -31.83
CA VAL A 141 -15.33 -0.32 -31.48
C VAL A 141 -15.64 0.40 -30.16
N GLY A 142 -16.88 0.83 -29.95
CA GLY A 142 -17.31 1.42 -28.68
C GLY A 142 -17.16 0.49 -27.48
N LEU A 143 -17.42 -0.80 -27.68
CA LEU A 143 -17.31 -1.79 -26.62
C LEU A 143 -15.84 -2.15 -26.32
N GLN A 144 -14.97 -2.24 -27.34
CA GLN A 144 -13.51 -2.33 -27.11
C GLN A 144 -12.98 -1.13 -26.30
N PHE A 145 -13.56 0.06 -26.46
CA PHE A 145 -13.25 1.21 -25.59
C PHE A 145 -13.70 1.04 -24.17
N ALA A 146 -14.89 0.48 -23.94
CA ALA A 146 -15.33 0.19 -22.59
C ALA A 146 -14.32 -0.75 -21.89
N SER A 147 -13.86 -1.79 -22.58
CA SER A 147 -12.84 -2.73 -22.09
C SER A 147 -11.54 -2.03 -21.72
N SER A 148 -10.96 -1.23 -22.63
CA SER A 148 -9.73 -0.47 -22.35
C SER A 148 -9.90 0.54 -21.21
N THR A 149 -11.09 1.12 -21.07
CA THR A 149 -11.43 2.05 -19.97
C THR A 149 -11.39 1.34 -18.62
N VAL A 150 -11.82 0.07 -18.53
CA VAL A 150 -11.68 -0.74 -17.30
C VAL A 150 -10.21 -0.90 -16.92
N TRP A 151 -9.31 -1.07 -17.89
CA TRP A 151 -7.88 -1.27 -17.62
C TRP A 151 -7.12 0.03 -17.27
N SER A 152 -7.74 1.20 -17.47
CA SER A 152 -7.08 2.49 -17.29
C SER A 152 -6.59 2.77 -15.86
N TRP A 153 -7.14 2.11 -14.83
CA TRP A 153 -6.65 2.25 -13.44
C TRP A 153 -5.19 1.82 -13.28
N MET A 154 -4.65 0.99 -14.19
CA MET A 154 -3.27 0.57 -14.15
C MET A 154 -2.32 1.77 -14.22
N PHE A 155 -2.66 2.83 -14.97
CA PHE A 155 -1.82 4.02 -15.12
C PHE A 155 -1.50 4.68 -13.76
N PRO A 156 -2.49 5.17 -12.97
CA PRO A 156 -2.20 5.79 -11.69
C PRO A 156 -1.63 4.82 -10.66
N VAL A 157 -2.02 3.54 -10.65
CA VAL A 157 -1.48 2.55 -9.69
C VAL A 157 0.00 2.26 -9.96
N VAL A 158 0.36 1.99 -11.21
CA VAL A 158 1.75 1.76 -11.62
C VAL A 158 2.59 3.00 -11.35
N PHE A 159 2.12 4.17 -11.80
CA PHE A 159 2.80 5.44 -11.55
C PHE A 159 3.00 5.72 -10.05
N GLY A 160 1.96 5.51 -9.24
CA GLY A 160 2.05 5.75 -7.81
C GLY A 160 3.01 4.79 -7.11
N TYR A 161 3.05 3.50 -7.48
CA TYR A 161 4.03 2.56 -6.88
C TYR A 161 5.48 2.92 -7.21
N ILE A 162 5.75 3.43 -8.41
CA ILE A 162 7.08 3.98 -8.75
C ILE A 162 7.39 5.19 -7.88
N ARG A 163 6.45 6.14 -7.80
CA ARG A 163 6.66 7.43 -7.13
C ARG A 163 6.85 7.26 -5.63
N VAL A 164 6.03 6.40 -5.02
CA VAL A 164 6.18 5.97 -3.65
C VAL A 164 7.49 5.22 -3.52
N GLY A 165 7.77 4.26 -4.39
CA GLY A 165 8.98 3.45 -4.39
C GLY A 165 8.76 2.15 -3.60
N SER A 166 9.25 1.05 -4.17
CA SER A 166 9.21 -0.27 -3.53
C SER A 166 10.60 -0.90 -3.50
N GLN A 167 10.78 -1.79 -2.55
CA GLN A 167 11.99 -2.60 -2.46
C GLN A 167 12.03 -3.63 -3.60
N TYR A 168 13.21 -3.86 -4.19
CA TYR A 168 13.31 -4.74 -5.36
C TYR A 168 13.24 -6.24 -5.01
N LYS A 169 13.60 -6.62 -3.76
CA LYS A 169 13.74 -8.00 -3.31
C LYS A 169 13.09 -8.20 -1.94
N ALA A 170 12.43 -9.34 -1.76
CA ALA A 170 11.91 -9.77 -0.46
C ALA A 170 13.08 -9.98 0.53
N GLY A 171 12.89 -9.53 1.77
CA GLY A 171 13.90 -9.57 2.82
C GLY A 171 14.94 -8.47 2.73
N SER A 172 14.94 -7.58 1.72
CA SER A 172 15.97 -6.52 1.62
C SER A 172 15.96 -5.59 2.84
N ILE A 173 14.79 -5.32 3.41
CA ILE A 173 14.65 -4.49 4.61
C ILE A 173 15.24 -5.21 5.82
N GLN A 174 14.96 -6.51 5.97
CA GLN A 174 15.56 -7.30 7.04
C GLN A 174 17.08 -7.40 6.86
N GLU A 175 17.54 -7.61 5.64
CA GLU A 175 18.95 -7.64 5.26
C GLU A 175 19.63 -6.32 5.66
N ALA A 176 19.04 -5.18 5.31
CA ALA A 176 19.56 -3.85 5.67
C ALA A 176 19.55 -3.56 7.19
N LEU A 177 18.63 -4.14 7.96
CA LEU A 177 18.57 -3.95 9.41
C LEU A 177 19.46 -4.94 10.17
N VAL A 178 19.67 -6.15 9.64
CA VAL A 178 20.39 -7.24 10.33
C VAL A 178 21.82 -7.41 9.84
N ASN A 179 22.11 -7.31 8.53
CA ASN A 179 23.49 -7.49 8.03
C ASN A 179 24.41 -6.33 8.42
N ASN A 180 23.85 -5.19 8.81
CA ASN A 180 24.59 -4.10 9.44
C ASN A 180 25.01 -4.39 10.89
N ALA A 181 24.67 -5.57 11.42
CA ALA A 181 25.21 -6.09 12.68
C ALA A 181 26.58 -6.78 12.52
N SER A 182 27.07 -6.99 11.29
CA SER A 182 28.30 -7.74 11.01
C SER A 182 29.43 -6.78 10.60
N TYR A 183 30.02 -6.08 11.57
CA TYR A 183 31.37 -5.57 11.36
C TYR A 183 32.37 -6.74 11.47
N PRO A 184 33.48 -6.77 10.70
CA PRO A 184 34.51 -7.78 10.87
C PRO A 184 35.08 -7.68 12.29
N GLU A 185 35.33 -8.82 12.94
CA GLU A 185 36.26 -8.96 14.07
C GLU A 185 37.50 -8.11 13.77
N ARG A 186 37.58 -6.89 14.32
CA ARG A 186 38.83 -6.16 14.40
C ARG A 186 39.15 -6.06 15.88
N ASP A 187 40.19 -6.78 16.24
CA ASP A 187 40.81 -6.93 17.55
C ASP A 187 40.02 -7.80 18.53
N ARG A 188 40.26 -9.12 18.42
CA ARG A 188 40.22 -10.02 19.58
C ARG A 188 41.21 -9.47 20.60
N ASP A 189 40.72 -8.72 21.57
CA ASP A 189 41.43 -8.55 22.81
C ASP A 189 41.24 -9.85 23.62
N ASP A 190 42.32 -10.36 24.20
CA ASP A 190 42.42 -11.66 24.88
C ASP A 190 41.74 -11.65 26.28
N SER A 191 40.97 -10.58 26.56
CA SER A 191 40.10 -10.48 27.71
C SER A 191 38.78 -11.16 27.36
N GLY A 192 38.45 -12.25 28.05
CA GLY A 192 37.28 -13.10 27.79
C GLY A 192 35.90 -12.45 28.00
N ASP A 193 35.75 -11.16 27.70
CA ASP A 193 34.47 -10.49 27.57
C ASP A 193 33.89 -10.74 26.17
N THR A 194 32.62 -11.11 26.17
CA THR A 194 31.86 -11.50 24.99
C THR A 194 31.92 -10.46 23.86
N PRO A 195 32.01 -10.87 22.58
CA PRO A 195 32.01 -9.94 21.46
C PRO A 195 30.73 -9.09 21.47
N PHE A 196 30.90 -7.79 21.22
CA PHE A 196 29.90 -6.73 21.22
C PHE A 196 28.51 -7.20 20.75
N ALA A 197 27.50 -6.92 21.59
CA ALA A 197 26.14 -7.40 21.42
C ALA A 197 25.49 -6.90 20.12
N TYR A 198 25.03 -7.86 19.30
CA TYR A 198 24.19 -7.64 18.12
C TYR A 198 23.16 -6.52 18.32
N GLN A 199 23.11 -5.54 17.40
CA GLN A 199 22.12 -4.49 17.48
C GLN A 199 20.72 -5.05 17.23
N LYS A 200 19.89 -5.03 18.28
CA LYS A 200 18.54 -5.61 18.31
C LYS A 200 17.42 -4.57 18.48
N GLY A 201 17.76 -3.28 18.52
CA GLY A 201 16.79 -2.19 18.75
C GLY A 201 15.71 -2.04 17.66
N LEU A 202 16.02 -2.32 16.39
CA LEU A 202 15.06 -2.34 15.28
C LEU A 202 15.10 -3.70 14.60
N GLN A 203 13.94 -4.36 14.52
CA GLN A 203 13.86 -5.72 13.98
C GLN A 203 12.70 -5.83 13.00
N ALA A 204 13.04 -6.15 11.75
CA ALA A 204 12.06 -6.63 10.78
C ALA A 204 11.76 -8.10 11.04
N GLN A 205 10.49 -8.48 10.91
CA GLN A 205 10.02 -9.85 11.02
C GLN A 205 10.35 -10.56 12.35
N LEU A 206 10.52 -9.83 13.46
CA LEU A 206 10.72 -10.41 14.80
C LEU A 206 9.73 -11.56 15.10
N ASP A 207 8.52 -11.42 14.58
CA ASP A 207 7.41 -12.34 14.75
C ASP A 207 7.54 -13.68 13.99
N ARG A 208 8.52 -13.86 13.09
CA ARG A 208 8.83 -15.19 12.51
C ARG A 208 9.52 -16.11 13.51
N ALA A 209 10.19 -15.55 14.52
CA ALA A 209 10.80 -16.32 15.59
C ALA A 209 9.76 -16.82 16.62
N LEU A 210 8.58 -16.19 16.68
CA LEU A 210 7.48 -16.60 17.55
C LEU A 210 6.55 -17.58 16.83
N PRO A 211 6.06 -18.64 17.51
CA PRO A 211 5.12 -19.58 16.92
C PRO A 211 3.88 -18.83 16.39
N PRO A 212 3.42 -19.14 15.17
CA PRO A 212 2.26 -18.47 14.59
C PRO A 212 1.04 -18.67 15.49
N THR A 213 0.36 -17.57 15.79
CA THR A 213 -0.99 -17.63 16.36
C THR A 213 -1.90 -18.18 15.26
N THR A 214 -2.29 -19.45 15.37
CA THR A 214 -3.09 -20.11 14.34
C THR A 214 -4.52 -20.34 14.79
N TRP A 215 -5.43 -20.30 13.83
CA TRP A 215 -6.78 -20.83 13.94
C TRP A 215 -6.91 -21.91 12.86
N TRP A 216 -7.04 -23.17 13.28
CA TRP A 216 -7.13 -24.33 12.38
C TRP A 216 -5.96 -24.39 11.38
N GLY A 217 -4.73 -24.12 11.85
CA GLY A 217 -3.52 -24.11 11.02
C GLY A 217 -3.32 -22.84 10.18
N PHE A 218 -4.32 -21.96 10.09
CA PHE A 218 -4.18 -20.68 9.40
C PHE A 218 -3.70 -19.57 10.33
N ASP A 219 -2.71 -18.82 9.89
CA ASP A 219 -2.16 -17.68 10.63
C ASP A 219 -3.21 -16.57 10.78
N VAL A 220 -3.48 -16.17 12.02
CA VAL A 220 -4.40 -15.09 12.38
C VAL A 220 -3.88 -13.72 11.93
N ARG A 221 -2.56 -13.47 11.99
CA ARG A 221 -1.97 -12.22 11.51
C ARG A 221 -1.98 -12.12 10.00
N GLY A 222 -1.76 -13.25 9.33
CA GLY A 222 -1.97 -13.37 7.90
C GLY A 222 -1.13 -12.42 7.06
N ASP A 223 -1.80 -11.45 6.43
CA ASP A 223 -1.20 -10.52 5.48
C ASP A 223 -0.31 -9.48 6.15
N GLU A 224 -0.47 -9.25 7.45
CA GLU A 224 0.42 -8.38 8.23
C GLU A 224 1.87 -8.90 8.21
N ARG A 225 2.07 -10.22 8.18
CA ARG A 225 3.40 -10.84 8.13
C ARG A 225 4.02 -10.90 6.75
N ARG A 226 3.24 -10.60 5.70
CA ARG A 226 3.70 -10.65 4.32
C ARG A 226 4.38 -9.34 3.95
N GLU A 227 5.55 -9.48 3.34
CA GLU A 227 6.25 -8.36 2.75
C GLU A 227 5.63 -7.99 1.41
N GLY A 228 5.72 -6.71 1.08
CA GLY A 228 5.31 -6.18 -0.21
C GLY A 228 4.25 -5.10 -0.07
N PRO A 229 4.21 -4.19 -1.05
CA PRO A 229 3.43 -2.96 -0.93
C PRO A 229 1.92 -3.20 -0.99
N ILE A 230 1.46 -4.26 -1.67
CA ILE A 230 0.04 -4.62 -1.74
C ILE A 230 -0.53 -4.98 -0.37
N PHE A 231 0.29 -5.49 0.56
CA PHE A 231 -0.12 -5.92 1.91
C PHE A 231 -0.06 -4.78 2.94
N ASN A 232 0.29 -3.55 2.54
CA ASN A 232 0.40 -2.43 3.46
C ASN A 232 -0.93 -2.08 4.15
N TYR A 233 -2.07 -2.39 3.52
CA TYR A 233 -3.40 -2.26 4.15
C TYR A 233 -3.51 -3.02 5.48
N ALA A 234 -2.81 -4.15 5.63
CA ALA A 234 -2.87 -4.99 6.81
C ALA A 234 -1.98 -4.47 7.96
N ARG A 235 -1.01 -3.60 7.65
CA ARG A 235 -0.01 -3.08 8.58
C ARG A 235 -0.27 -1.64 8.99
N VAL A 236 -1.38 -1.05 8.55
CA VAL A 236 -1.67 0.38 8.76
C VAL A 236 -1.61 0.77 10.24
N LEU A 237 -2.25 0.00 11.13
CA LEU A 237 -2.30 0.29 12.57
C LEU A 237 -0.97 0.01 13.27
N THR A 238 -0.32 -1.11 12.96
CA THR A 238 0.94 -1.49 13.60
C THR A 238 2.11 -0.62 13.14
N TRP A 239 2.10 -0.18 11.88
CA TRP A 239 3.04 0.81 11.39
C TRP A 239 2.82 2.18 12.04
N PHE A 240 1.57 2.62 12.25
CA PHE A 240 1.30 3.88 12.96
C PHE A 240 1.86 3.86 14.36
N ALA A 241 1.52 2.84 15.16
CA ALA A 241 2.03 2.68 16.52
C ALA A 241 3.55 2.71 16.55
N PHE A 242 4.20 1.96 15.66
CA PHE A 242 5.65 1.96 15.53
C PHE A 242 6.20 3.35 15.18
N SER A 243 5.64 4.02 14.18
CA SER A 243 6.12 5.34 13.75
C SER A 243 5.99 6.41 14.84
N GLU A 244 4.93 6.35 15.63
CA GLU A 244 4.69 7.26 16.75
C GLU A 244 5.70 7.06 17.88
N HIS A 245 6.02 5.80 18.22
CA HIS A 245 7.08 5.51 19.18
C HIS A 245 8.44 6.01 18.71
N VAL A 246 8.80 5.82 17.43
CA VAL A 246 10.08 6.29 16.89
C VAL A 246 10.14 7.82 16.88
N GLU A 247 9.10 8.48 16.35
CA GLU A 247 9.02 9.94 16.30
C GLU A 247 9.05 10.56 17.71
N GLY A 248 8.25 10.03 18.64
CA GLY A 248 8.19 10.48 20.03
C GLY A 248 9.52 10.35 20.75
N ALA A 249 10.26 9.26 20.49
CA ALA A 249 11.59 9.06 21.06
C ALA A 249 12.60 10.11 20.57
N PHE A 250 12.65 10.35 19.25
CA PHE A 250 13.53 11.38 18.69
C PHE A 250 13.17 12.77 19.19
N ARG A 251 11.87 13.10 19.26
CA ARG A 251 11.38 14.36 19.80
C ARG A 251 11.81 14.58 21.24
N THR A 252 11.55 13.61 22.12
CA THR A 252 11.89 13.69 23.54
C THR A 252 13.40 13.78 23.75
N ALA A 253 14.18 13.01 22.98
CA ALA A 253 15.64 13.07 23.06
C ALA A 253 16.19 14.44 22.65
N LEU A 254 15.67 15.02 21.55
CA LEU A 254 16.07 16.36 21.12
C LEU A 254 15.71 17.43 22.16
N GLU A 255 14.51 17.39 22.72
CA GLU A 255 14.07 18.33 23.77
C GLU A 255 14.99 18.25 25.00
N ARG A 256 15.38 17.04 25.42
CA ARG A 256 16.31 16.88 26.56
C ARG A 256 17.71 17.40 26.25
N PHE A 257 18.23 17.15 25.05
CA PHE A 257 19.51 17.71 24.63
C PHE A 257 19.51 19.25 24.56
N GLN A 258 18.39 19.87 24.20
CA GLN A 258 18.23 21.33 24.28
C GLN A 258 18.31 21.85 25.72
N THR A 259 17.76 21.09 26.68
CA THR A 259 17.80 21.43 28.10
C THR A 259 19.12 21.11 28.81
N HIS A 260 20.19 20.77 28.06
CA HIS A 260 21.52 20.44 28.60
C HIS A 260 21.57 19.13 29.42
N ALA A 261 20.69 18.17 29.11
CA ALA A 261 20.81 16.85 29.69
C ALA A 261 22.12 16.19 29.24
N ALA A 262 22.80 15.53 30.18
CA ALA A 262 24.00 14.75 29.87
C ALA A 262 23.66 13.59 28.91
N ILE A 263 24.64 13.18 28.11
CA ILE A 263 24.53 11.95 27.31
C ILE A 263 24.37 10.78 28.29
N PRO A 264 23.32 9.96 28.17
CA PRO A 264 23.12 8.82 29.05
C PRO A 264 24.30 7.85 28.91
N LEU A 265 24.70 7.24 30.02
CA LEU A 265 25.78 6.25 30.06
C LEU A 265 25.22 4.82 30.12
N THR A 266 24.00 4.68 30.62
CA THR A 266 23.34 3.38 30.79
C THR A 266 22.14 3.22 29.86
N MET A 267 21.74 1.96 29.61
CA MET A 267 20.55 1.64 28.80
C MET A 267 19.25 2.13 29.45
N GLU A 268 19.20 2.16 30.79
CA GLU A 268 18.03 2.65 31.53
C GLU A 268 17.91 4.17 31.44
N GLU A 269 19.03 4.90 31.57
CA GLU A 269 19.08 6.34 31.34
C GLU A 269 18.72 6.69 29.89
N ALA A 270 19.18 5.90 28.91
CA ALA A 270 18.82 6.12 27.50
C ALA A 270 17.32 5.92 27.27
N ALA A 271 16.70 4.89 27.88
CA ALA A 271 15.27 4.66 27.84
C ALA A 271 14.49 5.86 28.39
N GLU A 272 14.87 6.35 29.57
CA GLU A 272 14.26 7.52 30.18
C GLU A 272 14.45 8.77 29.33
N HIS A 273 15.63 8.94 28.72
CA HIS A 273 15.95 10.05 27.85
C HIS A 273 15.04 10.12 26.60
N CYS A 274 14.62 8.97 26.08
CA CYS A 274 13.65 8.88 24.99
C CYS A 274 12.18 8.92 25.46
N GLY A 275 11.91 9.08 26.76
CA GLY A 275 10.54 9.10 27.30
C GLY A 275 9.92 7.72 27.47
N PHE A 276 10.73 6.65 27.46
CA PHE A 276 10.26 5.28 27.68
C PHE A 276 10.37 4.86 29.15
N GLN A 277 9.47 3.97 29.58
CA GLN A 277 9.62 3.29 30.86
C GLN A 277 10.68 2.18 30.72
N PRO A 278 11.69 2.13 31.61
CA PRO A 278 12.69 1.08 31.58
C PRO A 278 12.05 -0.30 31.71
N ARG A 279 12.58 -1.29 30.97
CA ARG A 279 12.18 -2.71 31.00
C ARG A 279 10.77 -3.03 30.49
N GLN A 280 10.07 -2.05 29.92
CA GLN A 280 8.81 -2.28 29.22
C GLN A 280 9.05 -2.34 27.71
N ASP A 281 8.50 -3.37 27.06
CA ASP A 281 8.55 -3.46 25.61
C ASP A 281 7.45 -2.60 24.96
N LEU A 282 7.70 -2.15 23.74
CA LEU A 282 6.76 -1.28 23.03
C LEU A 282 5.56 -2.07 22.55
N ILE A 283 4.37 -1.56 22.85
CA ILE A 283 3.12 -2.21 22.48
C ILE A 283 2.99 -2.19 20.96
N ALA A 284 2.93 -3.38 20.39
CA ALA A 284 2.82 -3.62 18.97
C ALA A 284 1.42 -3.27 18.41
N PHE A 285 0.39 -3.52 19.21
CA PHE A 285 -1.02 -3.36 18.84
C PHE A 285 -1.69 -2.33 19.76
N THR A 286 -1.84 -1.11 19.27
CA THR A 286 -2.51 -0.01 19.99
C THR A 286 -4.00 -0.26 20.17
N ALA A 287 -4.57 0.29 21.25
CA ALA A 287 -6.01 0.22 21.46
C ALA A 287 -6.78 1.08 20.49
N TRP A 288 -7.98 0.64 20.13
CA TRP A 288 -8.90 1.41 19.28
C TRP A 288 -9.18 2.82 19.81
N SER A 289 -9.23 2.99 21.14
CA SER A 289 -9.41 4.28 21.80
C SER A 289 -8.17 5.18 21.74
N GLU A 290 -6.99 4.61 21.50
CA GLU A 290 -5.71 5.31 21.45
C GLU A 290 -5.30 5.67 20.01
N ILE A 291 -6.04 5.19 19.00
CA ILE A 291 -5.74 5.52 17.60
C ILE A 291 -6.02 7.01 17.37
N PRO A 292 -5.03 7.80 16.95
CA PRO A 292 -5.23 9.22 16.76
C PRO A 292 -6.12 9.54 15.55
N GLN A 293 -6.85 10.64 15.63
CA GLN A 293 -7.81 11.04 14.59
C GLN A 293 -7.16 11.21 13.20
N PHE A 294 -5.90 11.65 13.14
CA PHE A 294 -5.18 11.80 11.87
C PHE A 294 -4.87 10.44 11.19
N ALA A 295 -4.70 9.35 11.96
CA ALA A 295 -4.54 8.02 11.41
C ALA A 295 -5.85 7.54 10.76
N ILE A 296 -6.98 7.76 11.45
CA ILE A 296 -8.32 7.47 10.93
C ILE A 296 -8.60 8.27 9.66
N LYS A 297 -8.31 9.58 9.67
CA LYS A 297 -8.47 10.45 8.50
C LYS A 297 -7.71 9.90 7.29
N ARG A 298 -6.47 9.44 7.46
CA ARG A 298 -5.69 8.84 6.36
C ARG A 298 -6.28 7.54 5.84
N MET A 299 -6.79 6.67 6.72
CA MET A 299 -7.50 5.45 6.31
C MET A 299 -8.76 5.77 5.50
N VAL A 300 -9.56 6.72 5.97
CA VAL A 300 -10.78 7.15 5.26
C VAL A 300 -10.44 7.79 3.90
N MET A 301 -9.47 8.70 3.86
CA MET A 301 -9.02 9.32 2.61
C MET A 301 -8.47 8.29 1.62
N ALA A 302 -7.73 7.28 2.09
CA ALA A 302 -7.23 6.21 1.25
C ALA A 302 -8.37 5.36 0.69
N GLY A 303 -9.42 5.12 1.49
CA GLY A 303 -10.65 4.45 1.05
C GLY A 303 -11.39 5.25 -0.02
N LEU A 304 -11.50 6.56 0.13
CA LEU A 304 -12.11 7.45 -0.87
C LEU A 304 -11.31 7.44 -2.18
N VAL A 305 -9.98 7.51 -2.12
CA VAL A 305 -9.10 7.40 -3.31
C VAL A 305 -9.28 6.05 -4.00
N ALA A 306 -9.34 4.96 -3.24
CA ALA A 306 -9.54 3.62 -3.77
C ALA A 306 -10.89 3.47 -4.49
N LEU A 307 -11.97 3.94 -3.88
CA LEU A 307 -13.31 3.92 -4.47
C LEU A 307 -13.41 4.83 -5.70
N ALA A 308 -12.84 6.04 -5.63
CA ALA A 308 -12.81 6.97 -6.75
C ALA A 308 -12.08 6.37 -7.95
N LEU A 309 -10.95 5.68 -7.73
CA LEU A 309 -10.24 5.02 -8.82
C LEU A 309 -11.01 3.81 -9.37
N GLN A 310 -11.48 2.92 -8.47
CA GLN A 310 -12.19 1.70 -8.86
C GLN A 310 -13.45 2.02 -9.68
N TRP A 311 -14.32 2.88 -9.14
CA TRP A 311 -15.60 3.21 -9.75
C TRP A 311 -15.48 4.33 -10.79
N GLY A 312 -14.45 5.17 -10.74
CA GLY A 312 -14.21 6.15 -11.79
C GLY A 312 -13.77 5.51 -13.11
N THR A 313 -12.98 4.44 -13.05
CA THR A 313 -12.54 3.70 -14.27
C THR A 313 -13.54 2.63 -14.67
N THR A 314 -13.97 1.77 -13.73
CA THR A 314 -14.97 0.72 -14.01
C THR A 314 -16.34 1.33 -14.33
N GLY A 315 -16.74 2.41 -13.64
CA GLY A 315 -18.00 3.10 -13.90
C GLY A 315 -18.03 3.78 -15.26
N ALA A 316 -16.92 4.37 -15.72
CA ALA A 316 -16.82 4.89 -17.08
C ALA A 316 -16.97 3.78 -18.13
N ALA A 317 -16.38 2.61 -17.90
CA ALA A 317 -16.57 1.45 -18.78
C ALA A 317 -18.01 0.93 -18.78
N ILE A 318 -18.65 0.82 -17.61
CA ILE A 318 -20.07 0.47 -17.49
C ILE A 318 -20.91 1.50 -18.23
N PHE A 319 -20.63 2.80 -18.06
CA PHE A 319 -21.35 3.87 -18.73
C PHE A 319 -21.28 3.75 -20.26
N VAL A 320 -20.09 3.48 -20.81
CA VAL A 320 -19.93 3.28 -22.26
C VAL A 320 -20.67 2.02 -22.71
N ALA A 321 -20.46 0.89 -22.03
CA ALA A 321 -21.05 -0.40 -22.43
C ALA A 321 -22.58 -0.45 -22.26
N TYR A 322 -23.12 0.22 -21.24
CA TYR A 322 -24.56 0.26 -20.97
C TYR A 322 -25.32 1.11 -22.00
N ASN A 323 -24.68 2.14 -22.56
CA ASN A 323 -25.34 3.06 -23.49
C ASN A 323 -25.00 2.79 -24.97
N THR A 324 -24.24 1.74 -25.29
CA THR A 324 -23.81 1.43 -26.65
C THR A 324 -24.37 0.07 -27.11
N PRO A 325 -25.22 -0.02 -28.14
CA PRO A 325 -26.28 0.88 -28.60
C PRO A 325 -27.69 0.42 -28.15
N ALA A 326 -27.83 -0.78 -27.59
CA ALA A 326 -28.97 -1.18 -26.77
C ALA A 326 -28.71 -0.64 -25.35
N VAL A 327 -29.72 0.00 -24.76
CA VAL A 327 -29.57 0.62 -23.44
C VAL A 327 -29.93 -0.40 -22.37
N GLY A 328 -28.94 -0.95 -21.68
CA GLY A 328 -29.18 -2.00 -20.69
C GLY A 328 -27.94 -2.67 -20.10
N ILE A 329 -28.22 -3.53 -19.12
CA ILE A 329 -27.24 -4.46 -18.54
C ILE A 329 -27.17 -5.68 -19.46
N GLY A 330 -26.28 -5.62 -20.43
CA GLY A 330 -25.89 -6.75 -21.28
C GLY A 330 -24.72 -7.53 -20.71
N CYS A 331 -24.18 -8.45 -21.52
CA CYS A 331 -23.04 -9.30 -21.13
C CYS A 331 -21.80 -8.48 -20.73
N ARG A 332 -21.53 -7.38 -21.43
CA ARG A 332 -20.31 -6.56 -21.21
C ARG A 332 -20.47 -5.63 -20.00
N SER A 333 -21.51 -4.79 -19.99
CA SER A 333 -21.80 -3.90 -18.87
C SER A 333 -22.05 -4.67 -17.56
N GLY A 334 -22.74 -5.82 -17.64
CA GLY A 334 -22.90 -6.75 -16.51
C GLY A 334 -21.58 -7.36 -16.04
N SER A 335 -20.69 -7.78 -16.95
CA SER A 335 -19.35 -8.29 -16.60
C SER A 335 -18.52 -7.23 -15.86
N TYR A 336 -18.50 -5.99 -16.33
CA TYR A 336 -17.77 -4.89 -15.67
C TYR A 336 -18.40 -4.53 -14.31
N LEU A 337 -19.72 -4.62 -14.19
CA LEU A 337 -20.42 -4.43 -12.91
C LEU A 337 -20.04 -5.51 -11.89
N ILE A 338 -20.07 -6.79 -12.30
CA ILE A 338 -19.61 -7.91 -11.46
C ILE A 338 -18.17 -7.68 -11.03
N TYR A 339 -17.30 -7.29 -11.97
CA TYR A 339 -15.90 -6.98 -11.68
C TYR A 339 -15.74 -5.87 -10.63
N GLY A 340 -16.47 -4.76 -10.77
CA GLY A 340 -16.43 -3.63 -9.84
C GLY A 340 -16.93 -3.99 -8.43
N ILE A 341 -18.03 -4.75 -8.35
CA ILE A 341 -18.60 -5.23 -7.08
C ILE A 341 -17.64 -6.20 -6.40
N ALA A 342 -17.14 -7.20 -7.12
CA ALA A 342 -16.23 -8.22 -6.58
C ALA A 342 -14.89 -7.60 -6.11
N ALA A 343 -14.34 -6.65 -6.87
CA ALA A 343 -13.14 -5.91 -6.48
C ALA A 343 -13.36 -5.15 -5.15
N THR A 344 -14.47 -4.42 -5.04
CA THR A 344 -14.83 -3.64 -3.83
C THR A 344 -15.11 -4.56 -2.63
N ALA A 345 -15.85 -5.65 -2.83
CA ALA A 345 -16.15 -6.62 -1.79
C ALA A 345 -14.88 -7.31 -1.25
N SER A 346 -13.99 -7.72 -2.16
CA SER A 346 -12.68 -8.28 -1.78
C SER A 346 -11.88 -7.32 -0.93
N TRP A 347 -11.79 -6.05 -1.33
CA TRP A 347 -11.10 -5.01 -0.57
C TRP A 347 -11.68 -4.84 0.84
N LEU A 348 -13.00 -4.69 0.95
CA LEU A 348 -13.69 -4.54 2.23
C LEU A 348 -13.47 -5.74 3.14
N MET A 349 -13.56 -6.96 2.61
CA MET A 349 -13.32 -8.19 3.39
C MET A 349 -11.90 -8.28 3.91
N LEU A 350 -10.90 -7.90 3.11
CA LEU A 350 -9.49 -7.93 3.50
C LEU A 350 -9.18 -6.86 4.56
N VAL A 351 -9.64 -5.63 4.37
CA VAL A 351 -9.49 -4.56 5.38
C VAL A 351 -10.23 -4.90 6.67
N PHE A 352 -11.43 -5.46 6.57
CA PHE A 352 -12.16 -5.94 7.75
C PHE A 352 -11.38 -7.04 8.48
N SER A 353 -10.83 -8.02 7.74
CA SER A 353 -9.98 -9.04 8.34
C SER A 353 -8.79 -8.42 9.07
N SER A 354 -8.12 -7.40 8.52
CA SER A 354 -6.94 -6.83 9.18
C SER A 354 -7.30 -6.15 10.49
N PHE A 355 -8.46 -5.49 10.55
CA PHE A 355 -8.97 -4.88 11.78
C PHE A 355 -9.37 -5.93 12.83
N VAL A 356 -10.03 -7.02 12.42
CA VAL A 356 -10.36 -8.12 13.35
C VAL A 356 -9.09 -8.82 13.85
N SER A 357 -8.11 -9.05 12.96
CA SER A 357 -6.78 -9.57 13.32
C SER A 357 -6.09 -8.65 14.31
N HIS A 358 -6.06 -7.34 14.08
CA HIS A 358 -5.48 -6.35 15.01
C HIS A 358 -6.13 -6.42 16.39
N ALA A 359 -7.47 -6.42 16.44
CA ALA A 359 -8.22 -6.49 17.69
C ALA A 359 -7.94 -7.79 18.49
N LEU A 360 -7.75 -8.91 17.79
CA LEU A 360 -7.39 -10.17 18.43
C LEU A 360 -5.93 -10.14 18.91
N MET A 361 -5.00 -9.68 18.07
CA MET A 361 -3.59 -9.60 18.44
C MET A 361 -3.36 -8.67 19.62
N GLN A 362 -4.08 -7.56 19.71
CA GLN A 362 -4.09 -6.69 20.88
C GLN A 362 -4.48 -7.43 22.16
N ARG A 363 -5.53 -8.28 22.09
CA ARG A 363 -5.98 -9.06 23.26
C ARG A 363 -4.96 -10.11 23.67
N LEU A 364 -4.27 -10.71 22.71
CA LEU A 364 -3.24 -11.72 22.94
C LEU A 364 -1.96 -11.09 23.50
N GLU A 365 -1.58 -9.91 23.03
CA GLU A 365 -0.43 -9.18 23.56
C GLU A 365 -0.64 -8.81 25.04
N ARG A 366 -1.85 -8.35 25.41
CA ARG A 366 -2.19 -8.03 26.80
C ARG A 366 -2.39 -9.28 27.68
N ASN A 367 -2.86 -10.37 27.11
CA ASN A 367 -3.07 -11.62 27.83
C ASN A 367 -2.74 -12.84 26.94
N PRO A 368 -1.48 -13.31 26.98
CA PRO A 368 -1.01 -14.41 26.13
C PRO A 368 -1.72 -15.74 26.38
N SER A 369 -2.33 -15.94 27.55
CA SER A 369 -3.06 -17.17 27.90
C SER A 369 -4.41 -17.31 27.18
N ARG A 370 -4.89 -16.25 26.52
CA ARG A 370 -6.20 -16.22 25.90
C ARG A 370 -6.23 -17.06 24.62
N ARG A 371 -7.26 -17.89 24.47
CA ARG A 371 -7.42 -18.74 23.28
C ARG A 371 -7.84 -17.92 22.06
N VAL A 372 -7.35 -18.36 20.90
CA VAL A 372 -7.79 -17.90 19.57
C VAL A 372 -9.22 -18.41 19.33
N GLY A 373 -10.20 -17.62 19.74
CA GLY A 373 -11.62 -17.96 19.62
C GLY A 373 -12.24 -17.55 18.29
N ILE A 374 -13.53 -17.22 18.33
CA ILE A 374 -14.36 -16.85 17.17
C ILE A 374 -13.75 -15.69 16.36
N LEU A 375 -13.13 -14.70 17.01
CA LEU A 375 -12.47 -13.58 16.32
C LEU A 375 -11.34 -14.03 15.39
N GLY A 376 -10.59 -15.08 15.77
CA GLY A 376 -9.53 -15.64 14.95
C GLY A 376 -10.09 -16.32 13.71
N GLY A 377 -11.17 -17.09 13.89
CA GLY A 377 -11.90 -17.70 12.78
C GLY A 377 -12.50 -16.65 11.84
N LEU A 378 -13.14 -15.61 12.37
CA LEU A 378 -13.72 -14.53 11.57
C LEU A 378 -12.65 -13.82 10.72
N ALA A 379 -11.49 -13.48 11.31
CA ALA A 379 -10.38 -12.88 10.58
C ALA A 379 -9.83 -13.80 9.48
N VAL A 380 -9.63 -15.09 9.78
CA VAL A 380 -9.13 -16.04 8.77
C VAL A 380 -10.14 -16.24 7.64
N ILE A 381 -11.41 -16.49 7.95
CA ILE A 381 -12.44 -16.77 6.95
C ILE A 381 -12.66 -15.57 6.02
N THR A 382 -12.81 -14.36 6.58
CA THR A 382 -13.01 -13.15 5.78
C THR A 382 -11.82 -12.86 4.87
N ARG A 383 -10.59 -13.09 5.33
CA ARG A 383 -9.39 -12.97 4.49
C ARG A 383 -9.32 -14.01 3.40
N LEU A 384 -9.60 -15.28 3.70
CA LEU A 384 -9.61 -16.34 2.68
C LEU A 384 -10.66 -16.05 1.61
N LEU A 385 -11.88 -15.70 2.01
CA LEU A 385 -12.95 -15.30 1.08
C LEU A 385 -12.55 -14.08 0.25
N GLY A 386 -12.02 -13.02 0.87
CA GLY A 386 -11.56 -11.83 0.17
C GLY A 386 -10.49 -12.12 -0.88
N LYS A 387 -9.53 -13.00 -0.57
CA LYS A 387 -8.49 -13.43 -1.52
C LYS A 387 -9.06 -14.30 -2.64
N THR A 388 -9.94 -15.24 -2.32
CA THR A 388 -10.60 -16.09 -3.33
C THR A 388 -11.40 -15.24 -4.30
N ILE A 389 -12.19 -14.28 -3.79
CA ILE A 389 -12.92 -13.33 -4.64
C ILE A 389 -11.96 -12.56 -5.54
N ALA A 390 -10.86 -12.00 -5.02
CA ALA A 390 -9.89 -11.30 -5.87
C ALA A 390 -9.27 -12.21 -6.95
N VAL A 391 -8.85 -13.42 -6.60
CA VAL A 391 -8.24 -14.34 -7.58
C VAL A 391 -9.26 -14.72 -8.67
N SER A 392 -10.49 -15.05 -8.28
CA SER A 392 -11.58 -15.32 -9.21
C SER A 392 -11.92 -14.10 -10.06
N ASN A 393 -11.91 -12.90 -9.48
CA ASN A 393 -12.20 -11.65 -10.18
C ASN A 393 -11.11 -11.27 -11.18
N ALA A 394 -9.83 -11.54 -10.86
CA ALA A 394 -8.73 -11.38 -11.79
C ALA A 394 -8.85 -12.33 -12.99
N ALA A 395 -9.19 -13.60 -12.72
CA ALA A 395 -9.46 -14.57 -13.77
C ALA A 395 -10.66 -14.17 -14.63
N TRP A 396 -11.73 -13.65 -14.00
CA TRP A 396 -12.91 -13.14 -14.67
C TRP A 396 -12.58 -11.98 -15.62
N LEU A 397 -11.83 -10.98 -15.17
CA LEU A 397 -11.43 -9.82 -15.98
C LEU A 397 -10.62 -10.24 -17.21
N ILE A 398 -9.66 -11.16 -17.04
CA ILE A 398 -8.86 -11.68 -18.15
C ILE A 398 -9.74 -12.49 -19.11
N ALA A 399 -10.55 -13.41 -18.58
CA ALA A 399 -11.43 -14.23 -19.39
C ALA A 399 -12.45 -13.38 -20.15
N SER A 400 -13.05 -12.37 -19.52
CA SER A 400 -14.01 -11.48 -20.18
C SER A 400 -13.36 -10.67 -21.29
N SER A 401 -12.11 -10.22 -21.11
CA SER A 401 -11.36 -9.51 -22.15
C SER A 401 -11.07 -10.43 -23.35
N VAL A 402 -10.65 -11.68 -23.11
CA VAL A 402 -10.41 -12.65 -24.18
C VAL A 402 -11.70 -13.03 -24.91
N LEU A 403 -12.80 -13.26 -24.18
CA LEU A 403 -14.11 -13.55 -24.74
C LEU A 403 -14.62 -12.39 -25.62
N GLU A 404 -14.32 -11.16 -25.21
CA GLU A 404 -14.63 -9.96 -25.97
C GLU A 404 -13.88 -9.92 -27.31
N ASP A 405 -12.56 -10.19 -27.29
CA ASP A 405 -11.70 -10.15 -28.48
C ASP A 405 -12.06 -11.24 -29.51
N ILE A 406 -12.48 -12.43 -29.07
CA ILE A 406 -12.90 -13.51 -29.99
C ILE A 406 -14.34 -13.35 -30.49
N GLY A 407 -15.05 -12.28 -30.11
CA GLY A 407 -16.43 -12.03 -30.52
C GLY A 407 -17.48 -12.88 -29.80
N PHE A 408 -17.17 -13.51 -28.66
CA PHE A 408 -18.15 -14.32 -27.91
C PHE A 408 -19.38 -13.51 -27.49
N PHE A 409 -19.20 -12.21 -27.23
CA PHE A 409 -20.30 -11.29 -26.89
C PHE A 409 -21.07 -10.74 -28.10
N GLN A 410 -20.77 -11.18 -29.33
CA GLN A 410 -21.51 -10.79 -30.55
C GLN A 410 -22.72 -11.69 -30.83
N THR A 411 -23.28 -12.32 -29.79
CA THR A 411 -24.54 -13.07 -29.92
C THR A 411 -25.74 -12.14 -29.81
N CYS A 412 -26.86 -12.51 -30.43
CA CYS A 412 -28.11 -11.75 -30.29
C CYS A 412 -28.53 -11.62 -28.81
N TRP A 413 -28.25 -12.62 -27.97
CA TRP A 413 -28.54 -12.57 -26.54
C TRP A 413 -27.79 -11.44 -25.83
N CYS A 414 -26.50 -11.28 -26.11
CA CYS A 414 -25.69 -10.21 -25.53
C CYS A 414 -26.01 -8.83 -26.13
N GLN A 415 -26.30 -8.75 -27.43
CA GLN A 415 -26.56 -7.47 -28.13
C GLN A 415 -27.94 -6.88 -27.84
N THR A 416 -28.90 -7.70 -27.40
CA THR A 416 -30.28 -7.26 -27.10
C THR A 416 -30.50 -6.97 -25.62
N ASP A 417 -29.44 -7.03 -24.80
CA ASP A 417 -29.52 -6.92 -23.34
C ASP A 417 -30.57 -7.86 -22.72
N ALA A 418 -30.66 -9.08 -23.27
CA ALA A 418 -31.64 -10.08 -22.86
C ALA A 418 -31.50 -10.48 -21.38
N PHE A 419 -30.35 -10.21 -20.76
CA PHE A 419 -30.17 -10.38 -19.31
C PHE A 419 -31.09 -9.48 -18.49
N GLN A 420 -31.28 -8.22 -18.89
CA GLN A 420 -32.18 -7.28 -18.20
C GLN A 420 -33.61 -7.35 -18.73
N TYR A 421 -33.78 -7.44 -20.05
CA TYR A 421 -35.09 -7.30 -20.69
C TYR A 421 -35.78 -8.61 -21.05
N HIS A 422 -35.10 -9.75 -20.87
CA HIS A 422 -35.61 -11.08 -21.26
C HIS A 422 -36.11 -11.07 -22.71
N GLU A 423 -37.40 -11.35 -22.92
CA GLU A 423 -38.04 -11.39 -24.25
C GLU A 423 -38.24 -10.00 -24.88
N ASN A 424 -38.13 -8.93 -24.10
CA ASN A 424 -38.31 -7.55 -24.56
C ASN A 424 -36.99 -6.87 -24.96
N GLY A 425 -35.91 -7.64 -25.10
CA GLY A 425 -34.62 -7.14 -25.57
C GLY A 425 -34.71 -6.58 -27.00
N TRP A 426 -33.95 -5.54 -27.29
CA TRP A 426 -33.97 -4.89 -28.60
C TRP A 426 -32.55 -4.54 -29.06
N THR A 427 -32.34 -4.52 -30.36
CA THR A 427 -31.08 -4.08 -30.98
C THR A 427 -31.40 -3.25 -32.22
N PRO A 428 -30.69 -2.15 -32.49
CA PRO A 428 -30.94 -1.33 -33.66
C PRO A 428 -30.51 -2.08 -34.95
N VAL A 429 -31.49 -2.49 -35.77
CA VAL A 429 -31.25 -3.17 -37.06
C VAL A 429 -31.15 -2.20 -38.23
N PHE A 430 -31.88 -1.08 -38.19
CA PHE A 430 -32.07 -0.17 -39.34
C PHE A 430 -31.69 1.30 -39.08
N LYS A 431 -30.87 1.61 -38.05
CA LYS A 431 -30.39 2.99 -37.86
C LYS A 431 -29.31 3.33 -38.89
N GLY A 432 -29.41 4.52 -39.48
CA GLY A 432 -28.37 5.07 -40.33
C GLY A 432 -27.07 5.30 -39.55
N SER A 433 -25.93 5.22 -40.24
CA SER A 433 -24.61 5.44 -39.65
C SER A 433 -24.44 6.84 -39.04
N SER A 434 -25.13 7.86 -39.58
CA SER A 434 -25.17 9.22 -39.02
C SER A 434 -25.81 9.27 -37.63
N ASP A 435 -26.95 8.58 -37.45
CA ASP A 435 -27.72 8.64 -36.21
C ASP A 435 -27.01 7.87 -35.08
N LEU A 436 -26.36 6.76 -35.43
CA LEU A 436 -25.52 6.00 -34.49
C LEU A 436 -24.28 6.82 -34.09
N ARG A 437 -23.70 7.54 -35.05
CA ARG A 437 -22.53 8.40 -34.84
C ARG A 437 -22.82 9.53 -33.85
N ASP A 438 -23.95 10.22 -34.02
CA ASP A 438 -24.32 11.34 -33.17
C ASP A 438 -24.55 10.90 -31.72
N VAL A 439 -25.27 9.78 -31.51
CA VAL A 439 -25.53 9.23 -30.17
C VAL A 439 -24.24 8.70 -29.53
N ALA A 440 -23.45 7.92 -30.27
CA ALA A 440 -22.22 7.33 -29.75
C ALA A 440 -21.16 8.37 -29.37
N SER A 441 -21.09 9.48 -30.10
CA SER A 441 -20.06 10.52 -29.89
C SER A 441 -20.06 11.05 -28.45
N GLY A 442 -21.21 11.45 -27.92
CA GLY A 442 -21.32 12.00 -26.56
C GLY A 442 -20.98 10.98 -25.48
N ILE A 443 -21.40 9.72 -25.66
CA ILE A 443 -21.18 8.65 -24.70
C ILE A 443 -19.70 8.26 -24.66
N TRP A 444 -19.07 8.04 -25.81
CA TRP A 444 -17.69 7.58 -25.89
C TRP A 444 -16.73 8.67 -25.42
N ILE A 445 -16.95 9.92 -25.85
CA ILE A 445 -16.16 11.07 -25.41
C ILE A 445 -16.35 11.28 -23.90
N GLY A 446 -17.58 11.20 -23.41
CA GLY A 446 -17.89 11.35 -21.98
C GLY A 446 -17.20 10.28 -21.12
N GLY A 447 -17.27 9.01 -21.51
CA GLY A 447 -16.61 7.90 -20.81
C GLY A 447 -15.09 8.04 -20.78
N PHE A 448 -14.49 8.39 -21.92
CA PHE A 448 -13.03 8.60 -22.02
C PHE A 448 -12.56 9.78 -21.17
N ILE A 449 -13.25 10.93 -21.25
CA ILE A 449 -12.90 12.12 -20.44
C ILE A 449 -13.03 11.77 -18.96
N TRP A 450 -14.11 11.11 -18.56
CA TRP A 450 -14.31 10.69 -17.17
C TRP A 450 -13.13 9.83 -16.67
N SER A 451 -12.82 8.72 -17.33
CA SER A 451 -11.75 7.83 -16.89
C SER A 451 -10.39 8.52 -16.86
N THR A 452 -10.11 9.35 -17.88
CA THR A 452 -8.83 10.07 -18.00
C THR A 452 -8.68 11.11 -16.88
N VAL A 453 -9.73 11.89 -16.61
CA VAL A 453 -9.72 12.87 -15.52
C VAL A 453 -9.53 12.19 -14.17
N VAL A 454 -10.21 11.07 -13.91
CA VAL A 454 -10.01 10.26 -12.70
C VAL A 454 -8.55 9.84 -12.59
N CYS A 455 -7.98 9.25 -13.65
CA CYS A 455 -6.59 8.80 -13.65
C CYS A 455 -5.60 9.94 -13.39
N ILE A 456 -5.80 11.11 -13.99
CA ILE A 456 -4.96 12.30 -13.78
C ILE A 456 -5.05 12.78 -12.34
N ILE A 457 -6.27 12.90 -11.79
CA ILE A 457 -6.48 13.34 -10.41
C ILE A 457 -5.79 12.38 -9.43
N ILE A 458 -6.01 11.07 -9.58
CA ILE A 458 -5.41 10.07 -8.69
C ILE A 458 -3.88 10.02 -8.84
N ALA A 459 -3.35 10.11 -10.05
CA ALA A 459 -1.90 10.21 -10.26
C ALA A 459 -1.32 11.47 -9.61
N GLY A 460 -2.03 12.61 -9.69
CA GLY A 460 -1.67 13.85 -9.00
C GLY A 460 -1.65 13.70 -7.48
N ILE A 461 -2.65 13.03 -6.90
CA ILE A 461 -2.68 12.71 -5.46
C ILE A 461 -1.45 11.90 -5.04
N PHE A 462 -1.03 10.92 -5.85
CA PHE A 462 0.18 10.14 -5.57
C PHE A 462 1.48 10.92 -5.80
N ALA A 463 1.50 11.88 -6.71
CA ALA A 463 2.67 12.71 -7.01
C ALA A 463 3.00 13.70 -5.89
N TYR A 464 1.98 14.39 -5.40
CA TYR A 464 2.13 15.51 -4.46
C TYR A 464 1.84 15.11 -3.01
N GLY A 465 0.98 14.11 -2.79
CA GLY A 465 0.49 13.75 -1.45
C GLY A 465 -0.34 14.89 -0.82
N PRO A 466 -1.26 14.57 0.12
CA PRO A 466 -1.86 15.60 0.96
C PRO A 466 -0.75 16.12 1.89
N HIS A 467 -0.39 17.38 1.71
CA HIS A 467 0.41 18.13 2.67
C HIS A 467 -0.45 18.56 3.86
#